data_AF-A0A1H3FX54-F1
#
_entry.id   AF-A0A1H3FX54-F1
#
_cell.length_a   1.000
_cell.length_b   1.000
_cell.length_c   1.000
_cell.angle_alpha   90.00
_cell.angle_beta   90.00
_cell.angle_gamma   90.00
#
_symmetry.space_group_name_H-M   'P 1'
#
loop_
_entity.id
_entity.type
_entity.pdbx_description
1 polymer ?
#
loop_
_entity_poly.entity_id
_entity_poly.type
_entity_poly.pdbx_seq_one_letter_code
_entity_poly.pdbx_strand_id
1 'polypeptide(L)'
;MSYLESYQNRLKRNGSHNGEAYTNNTIAMIQSTFHASPTFRVLGVRSAQYPDLMQMDARIIKIERLGSLREVIFRPNQRLEIGTYITFDDDTWIIFDQFRGLVSKVIVAKCNHTLRWKNQHDQILEFDCVASTMDLGSKTKKSKDEIRWNKYDVPLPMGQLLVFVESNSATSQIELNHRFIFNRKAYEVVGIDGTTLVNKSGFGVLQLTLSLTTLQEGDDLTNRIASNRYPLEESPTREGLW
;
A
#
# COMPACT_ATOMS: atom_id res chain seq x y z
N MET A 1 36.80 -0.09 43.62
CA MET A 1 35.53 -0.29 42.89
C MET A 1 35.37 -1.77 42.62
N SER A 2 34.31 -2.38 43.12
CA SER A 2 33.99 -3.78 42.86
C SER A 2 33.65 -3.97 41.36
N TYR A 3 33.99 -5.13 40.79
CA TYR A 3 33.62 -5.49 39.41
C TYR A 3 32.10 -5.36 39.19
N LEU A 4 31.32 -5.67 40.22
CA LEU A 4 29.87 -5.57 40.22
C LEU A 4 29.36 -4.12 40.19
N GLU A 5 30.04 -3.19 40.89
CA GLU A 5 29.70 -1.76 40.84
C GLU A 5 30.04 -1.14 39.48
N SER A 6 31.18 -1.52 38.90
CA SER A 6 31.55 -1.07 37.55
C SER A 6 30.55 -1.55 36.51
N TYR A 7 30.10 -2.81 36.61
CA TYR A 7 29.06 -3.37 35.75
C TYR A 7 27.71 -2.65 35.92
N GLN A 8 27.26 -2.43 37.16
CA GLN A 8 26.01 -1.70 37.43
C GLN A 8 26.08 -0.25 36.95
N ASN A 9 27.22 0.43 37.08
CA ASN A 9 27.41 1.80 36.58
C ASN A 9 27.39 1.88 35.05
N ARG A 10 27.88 0.85 34.34
CA ARG A 10 27.78 0.77 32.87
C ARG A 10 26.34 0.52 32.42
N LEU A 11 25.59 -0.31 33.14
CA LEU A 11 24.19 -0.57 32.86
C LEU A 11 23.31 0.67 33.10
N LYS A 12 23.46 1.33 34.26
CA LYS A 12 22.70 2.53 34.64
C LYS A 12 22.89 3.71 33.68
N ARG A 13 24.00 3.75 32.94
CA ARG A 13 24.22 4.77 31.89
C ARG A 13 23.30 4.59 30.69
N ASN A 14 22.88 3.36 30.40
CA ASN A 14 22.15 3.01 29.18
C ASN A 14 20.75 2.44 29.45
N GLY A 15 20.34 2.25 30.70
CA GLY A 15 18.98 1.82 31.06
C GLY A 15 18.81 1.53 32.55
N SER A 16 17.56 1.41 32.98
CA SER A 16 17.18 1.08 34.35
C SER A 16 17.33 -0.41 34.68
N HIS A 17 17.28 -1.27 33.66
CA HIS A 17 17.47 -2.71 33.75
C HIS A 17 18.26 -3.27 32.55
N ASN A 18 18.77 -4.50 32.68
CA ASN A 18 19.62 -5.14 31.68
C ASN A 18 19.01 -5.13 30.27
N GLY A 19 17.73 -5.51 30.15
CA GLY A 19 17.02 -5.52 28.86
C GLY A 19 17.03 -4.15 28.17
N GLU A 20 16.71 -3.08 28.88
CA GLU A 20 16.68 -1.72 28.34
C GLU A 20 18.08 -1.26 27.92
N ALA A 21 19.10 -1.52 28.74
CA ALA A 21 20.48 -1.20 28.41
C ALA A 21 20.94 -1.89 27.11
N TYR A 22 20.58 -3.16 26.91
CA TYR A 22 20.89 -3.87 25.65
C TYR A 22 20.11 -3.32 24.47
N THR A 23 18.83 -2.99 24.63
CA THR A 23 18.02 -2.38 23.57
C THR A 23 18.59 -1.03 23.14
N ASN A 24 18.92 -0.16 24.10
CA ASN A 24 19.46 1.17 23.81
C ASN A 24 20.84 1.10 23.15
N ASN A 25 21.70 0.18 23.58
CA ASN A 25 22.97 -0.10 22.91
C ASN A 25 22.76 -0.56 21.46
N THR A 26 21.77 -1.43 21.24
CA THR A 26 21.43 -1.94 19.89
C THR A 26 20.92 -0.81 18.99
N ILE A 27 20.05 0.06 19.51
CA ILE A 27 19.54 1.24 18.78
C ILE A 27 20.70 2.15 18.38
N ALA A 28 21.59 2.48 19.32
CA ALA A 28 22.76 3.33 19.06
C ALA A 28 23.68 2.74 17.98
N MET A 29 23.91 1.43 18.01
CA MET A 29 24.71 0.72 17.00
C MET A 29 24.04 0.71 15.62
N ILE A 30 22.71 0.53 15.57
CA ILE A 30 21.96 0.58 14.30
C ILE A 30 22.02 2.00 13.72
N GLN A 31 21.83 3.02 14.56
CA GLN A 31 21.86 4.42 14.13
C GLN A 31 23.24 4.83 13.60
N SER A 32 24.32 4.43 14.27
CA SER A 32 25.69 4.78 13.85
C SER A 32 26.09 4.12 12.53
N THR A 33 25.59 2.92 12.26
CA THR A 33 25.90 2.18 11.04
C THR A 33 24.86 2.41 9.93
N PHE A 34 23.74 3.10 10.19
CA PHE A 34 22.58 3.14 9.29
C PHE A 34 22.95 3.58 7.87
N HIS A 35 23.63 4.73 7.77
CA HIS A 35 24.07 5.34 6.51
C HIS A 35 25.25 4.64 5.84
N ALA A 36 26.07 3.91 6.60
CA ALA A 36 27.23 3.21 6.06
C ALA A 36 26.84 1.97 5.22
N SER A 37 25.56 1.59 5.22
CA SER A 37 25.08 0.45 4.47
C SER A 37 24.92 0.78 2.98
N PRO A 38 25.37 -0.10 2.05
CA PRO A 38 25.23 0.14 0.61
C PRO A 38 23.76 0.15 0.14
N THR A 39 22.86 -0.41 0.94
CA THR A 39 21.42 -0.46 0.67
C THR A 39 20.65 0.74 1.22
N PHE A 40 21.34 1.70 1.83
CA PHE A 40 20.74 2.95 2.32
C PHE A 40 20.17 3.77 1.16
N ARG A 41 18.94 4.26 1.33
CA ARG A 41 18.24 5.16 0.40
C ARG A 41 17.40 6.15 1.20
N VAL A 42 17.25 7.35 0.64
CA VAL A 42 16.23 8.31 1.08
C VAL A 42 14.99 8.05 0.25
N LEU A 43 13.89 7.71 0.92
CA LEU A 43 12.61 7.45 0.29
C LEU A 43 11.81 8.76 0.20
N GLY A 44 11.15 9.02 -0.92
CA GLY A 44 10.05 9.96 -0.95
C GLY A 44 8.79 9.29 -0.42
N VAL A 45 8.04 9.95 0.47
CA VAL A 45 6.84 9.40 1.10
C VAL A 45 5.63 10.20 0.64
N ARG A 46 4.56 9.50 0.25
CA ARG A 46 3.26 10.08 -0.06
C ARG A 46 2.20 9.22 0.62
N SER A 47 1.52 9.79 1.61
CA SER A 47 0.52 9.10 2.42
C SER A 47 -0.67 10.01 2.62
N ALA A 48 -1.89 9.48 2.46
CA ALA A 48 -3.10 10.14 2.90
C ALA A 48 -3.13 10.33 4.43
N GLN A 49 -2.44 9.47 5.19
CA GLN A 49 -2.38 9.54 6.64
C GLN A 49 -1.35 10.57 7.15
N TYR A 50 -0.22 10.71 6.45
CA TYR A 50 0.88 11.61 6.82
C TYR A 50 1.25 12.52 5.64
N PRO A 51 0.44 13.54 5.31
CA PRO A 51 0.66 14.39 4.15
C PRO A 51 1.93 15.26 4.26
N ASP A 52 2.33 15.62 5.48
CA ASP A 52 3.51 16.46 5.72
C ASP A 52 4.84 15.68 5.63
N LEU A 53 4.79 14.35 5.70
CA LEU A 53 5.98 13.51 5.65
C LEU A 53 6.38 13.27 4.20
N MET A 54 7.33 14.05 3.70
CA MET A 54 7.78 13.96 2.32
C MET A 54 8.97 13.02 2.11
N GLN A 55 9.81 12.82 3.13
CA GLN A 55 11.01 12.00 3.01
C GLN A 55 11.30 11.17 4.25
N MET A 56 11.91 10.01 4.05
CA MET A 56 12.26 9.11 5.14
C MET A 56 13.48 8.25 4.82
N ASP A 57 14.35 8.08 5.81
CA ASP A 57 15.52 7.23 5.70
C ASP A 57 15.16 5.75 5.80
N ALA A 58 15.64 4.94 4.86
CA ALA A 58 15.47 3.50 4.92
C ALA A 58 16.63 2.72 4.29
N ARG A 59 16.62 1.41 4.52
CA ARG A 59 17.47 0.44 3.82
C ARG A 59 16.59 -0.48 2.99
N ILE A 60 16.98 -0.70 1.74
CA ILE A 60 16.21 -1.52 0.80
C ILE A 60 16.87 -2.87 0.63
N ILE A 61 16.14 -3.94 0.96
CA ILE A 61 16.59 -5.32 0.77
C ILE A 61 15.78 -5.93 -0.38
N LYS A 62 16.49 -6.57 -1.30
CA LYS A 62 15.86 -7.29 -2.41
C LYS A 62 15.32 -8.62 -1.89
N ILE A 63 14.00 -8.82 -2.01
CA ILE A 63 13.35 -10.10 -1.69
C ILE A 63 13.34 -11.01 -2.93
N GLU A 64 12.99 -10.44 -4.08
CA GLU A 64 12.71 -11.22 -5.28
C GLU A 64 13.66 -10.87 -6.44
N ARG A 65 14.02 -11.89 -7.24
CA ARG A 65 14.86 -11.72 -8.43
C ARG A 65 14.17 -10.93 -9.55
N LEU A 66 12.84 -11.00 -9.64
CA LEU A 66 12.03 -10.31 -10.65
C LEU A 66 11.76 -8.84 -10.31
N GLY A 67 12.11 -8.40 -9.09
CA GLY A 67 12.09 -6.99 -8.69
C GLY A 67 10.71 -6.39 -8.42
N SER A 68 9.62 -7.15 -8.47
CA SER A 68 8.26 -6.71 -8.14
C SER A 68 8.06 -6.39 -6.65
N LEU A 69 8.78 -7.08 -5.78
CA LEU A 69 8.69 -6.97 -4.33
C LEU A 69 10.03 -6.59 -3.71
N ARG A 70 10.00 -5.66 -2.75
CA ARG A 70 11.17 -5.29 -1.95
C ARG A 70 10.82 -5.23 -0.47
N GLU A 71 11.81 -5.49 0.38
CA GLU A 71 11.70 -5.26 1.82
C GLU A 71 12.36 -3.91 2.10
N VAL A 72 11.72 -3.12 2.95
CA VAL A 72 12.22 -1.83 3.38
C VAL A 72 12.33 -1.83 4.89
N ILE A 73 13.51 -1.45 5.39
CA ILE A 73 13.83 -1.40 6.81
C ILE A 73 14.02 0.06 7.20
N PHE A 74 13.23 0.53 8.16
CA PHE A 74 13.33 1.89 8.70
C PHE A 74 14.33 1.97 9.84
N ARG A 75 14.56 3.17 10.37
CA ARG A 75 15.29 3.33 11.64
C ARG A 75 14.48 2.77 12.82
N PRO A 76 15.14 2.50 13.97
CA PRO A 76 14.42 2.19 15.19
C PRO A 76 13.40 3.29 15.53
N ASN A 77 12.21 2.90 16.00
CA ASN A 77 11.09 3.78 16.34
C ASN A 77 10.47 4.59 15.18
N GLN A 78 10.94 4.39 13.95
CA GLN A 78 10.36 4.98 12.75
C GLN A 78 9.52 3.94 12.00
N ARG A 79 8.33 4.32 11.52
CA ARG A 79 7.42 3.42 10.82
C ARG A 79 6.53 4.15 9.82
N LEU A 80 6.11 3.42 8.80
CA LEU A 80 5.03 3.79 7.89
C LEU A 80 3.95 2.71 7.97
N GLU A 81 2.70 3.12 7.78
CA GLU A 81 1.56 2.20 7.79
C GLU A 81 1.28 1.65 6.39
N ILE A 82 0.55 0.53 6.34
CA ILE A 82 0.05 -0.09 5.12
C ILE A 82 -0.78 0.92 4.31
N GLY A 83 -0.66 0.89 2.99
CA GLY A 83 -1.32 1.82 2.07
C GLY A 83 -0.47 3.02 1.65
N THR A 84 0.60 3.31 2.39
CA THR A 84 1.48 4.45 2.08
C THR A 84 2.31 4.19 0.82
N TYR A 85 2.39 5.20 -0.05
CA TYR A 85 3.30 5.19 -1.19
C TYR A 85 4.70 5.62 -0.78
N ILE A 86 5.68 4.91 -1.31
CA ILE A 86 7.09 5.26 -1.20
C ILE A 86 7.71 5.30 -2.59
N THR A 87 8.62 6.24 -2.81
CA THR A 87 9.32 6.43 -4.07
C THR A 87 10.82 6.31 -3.86
N PHE A 88 11.47 5.48 -4.67
CA PHE A 88 12.92 5.32 -4.70
C PHE A 88 13.34 4.71 -6.03
N ASP A 89 14.57 4.97 -6.46
CA ASP A 89 15.12 4.52 -7.74
C ASP A 89 14.16 4.86 -8.94
N ASP A 90 13.53 6.04 -8.92
CA ASP A 90 12.54 6.54 -9.90
C ASP A 90 11.25 5.71 -10.05
N ASP A 91 11.03 4.74 -9.17
CA ASP A 91 9.84 3.90 -9.15
C ASP A 91 8.93 4.24 -7.95
N THR A 92 7.61 4.16 -8.15
CA THR A 92 6.61 4.24 -7.08
C THR A 92 6.26 2.85 -6.56
N TRP A 93 6.17 2.72 -5.24
CA TRP A 93 5.85 1.47 -4.54
C TRP A 93 4.78 1.71 -3.48
N ILE A 94 3.96 0.71 -3.20
CA ILE A 94 2.96 0.73 -2.14
C ILE A 94 3.30 -0.27 -1.05
N ILE A 95 3.17 0.13 0.22
CA ILE A 95 3.33 -0.76 1.37
C ILE A 95 2.06 -1.60 1.51
N PHE A 96 2.17 -2.93 1.44
CA PHE A 96 1.03 -3.83 1.60
C PHE A 96 1.18 -4.78 2.80
N ASP A 97 2.38 -4.93 3.35
CA ASP A 97 2.61 -5.72 4.56
C ASP A 97 3.62 -5.04 5.50
N GLN A 98 3.44 -5.24 6.80
CA GLN A 98 4.32 -4.69 7.83
C GLN A 98 4.65 -5.70 8.92
N PHE A 99 5.92 -5.74 9.30
CA PHE A 99 6.41 -6.52 10.43
C PHE A 99 6.87 -5.59 11.56
N ARG A 100 6.36 -5.84 12.76
CA ARG A 100 6.63 -5.03 13.95
C ARG A 100 7.71 -5.70 14.80
N GLY A 101 8.81 -4.99 14.98
CA GLY A 101 9.92 -5.35 15.86
C GLY A 101 10.67 -4.10 16.32
N LEU A 102 11.88 -4.28 16.91
CA LEU A 102 12.75 -3.16 17.30
C LEU A 102 13.06 -2.23 16.10
N VAL A 103 13.17 -2.83 14.92
CA VAL A 103 13.28 -2.15 13.65
C VAL A 103 12.04 -2.50 12.84
N SER A 104 11.29 -1.50 12.42
CA SER A 104 10.12 -1.70 11.58
C SER A 104 10.56 -2.12 10.18
N LYS A 105 9.98 -3.20 9.69
CA LYS A 105 10.19 -3.70 8.34
C LYS A 105 8.87 -3.74 7.60
N VAL A 106 8.89 -3.38 6.33
CA VAL A 106 7.71 -3.41 5.47
C VAL A 106 8.03 -4.09 4.16
N ILE A 107 7.01 -4.70 3.57
CA ILE A 107 7.10 -5.27 2.22
C ILE A 107 6.34 -4.33 1.29
N VAL A 108 7.00 -3.97 0.20
CA VAL A 108 6.46 -3.04 -0.80
C VAL A 108 6.37 -3.69 -2.16
N ALA A 109 5.34 -3.31 -2.90
CA ALA A 109 5.09 -3.77 -4.26
C ALA A 109 5.20 -2.61 -5.25
N LYS A 110 5.84 -2.87 -6.39
CA LYS A 110 6.03 -1.88 -7.44
C LYS A 110 4.69 -1.55 -8.12
N CYS A 111 4.35 -0.27 -8.17
CA CYS A 111 3.23 0.21 -8.97
C CYS A 111 3.58 0.10 -10.46
N ASN A 112 2.74 -0.59 -11.23
CA ASN A 112 2.96 -0.85 -12.66
C ASN A 112 1.94 -0.15 -13.57
N HIS A 113 0.84 0.32 -12.99
CA HIS A 113 -0.22 1.02 -13.71
C HIS A 113 -0.73 2.20 -12.90
N THR A 114 -1.44 3.10 -13.58
CA THR A 114 -2.11 4.24 -12.96
C THR A 114 -3.60 4.11 -13.24
N LEU A 115 -4.38 4.13 -12.18
CA LEU A 115 -5.83 4.08 -12.21
C LEU A 115 -6.35 5.50 -12.46
N ARG A 116 -7.14 5.67 -13.54
CA ARG A 116 -7.64 6.96 -14.00
C ARG A 116 -9.15 6.92 -14.24
N TRP A 117 -9.85 7.88 -13.68
CA TRP A 117 -11.29 8.05 -13.88
C TRP A 117 -11.69 9.51 -13.68
N LYS A 118 -12.87 9.87 -14.18
CA LYS A 118 -13.51 11.15 -13.88
C LYS A 118 -14.41 10.96 -12.67
N ASN A 119 -14.35 11.83 -11.68
CA ASN A 119 -15.32 11.81 -10.58
C ASN A 119 -16.69 12.39 -11.03
N GLN A 120 -17.67 12.41 -10.12
CA GLN A 120 -18.98 13.01 -10.35
C GLN A 120 -18.92 14.50 -10.75
N HIS A 121 -17.82 15.19 -10.45
CA HIS A 121 -17.58 16.60 -10.77
C HIS A 121 -16.77 16.79 -12.07
N ASP A 122 -16.63 15.75 -12.89
CA ASP A 122 -15.85 15.71 -14.13
C ASP A 122 -14.34 15.99 -13.96
N GLN A 123 -13.81 15.86 -12.74
CA GLN A 123 -12.38 15.99 -12.46
C GLN A 123 -11.68 14.65 -12.68
N ILE A 124 -10.56 14.68 -13.39
CA ILE A 124 -9.73 13.50 -13.64
C ILE A 124 -8.89 13.22 -12.40
N LEU A 125 -9.09 12.04 -11.82
CA LEU A 125 -8.34 11.53 -10.69
C LEU A 125 -7.34 10.47 -11.17
N GLU A 126 -6.11 10.54 -10.65
CA GLU A 126 -5.03 9.62 -11.01
C GLU A 126 -4.33 9.06 -9.76
N PHE A 127 -4.27 7.74 -9.65
CA PHE A 127 -3.60 7.05 -8.55
C PHE A 127 -2.75 5.89 -9.06
N ASP A 128 -1.50 5.81 -8.60
CA ASP A 128 -0.62 4.70 -8.93
C ASP A 128 -1.11 3.42 -8.25
N CYS A 129 -1.17 2.32 -8.99
CA CYS A 129 -1.71 1.07 -8.52
C CYS A 129 -0.84 -0.11 -8.94
N VAL A 130 -0.98 -1.20 -8.20
CA VAL A 130 -0.43 -2.50 -8.59
C VAL A 130 -1.55 -3.30 -9.22
N ALA A 131 -1.46 -3.54 -10.53
CA ALA A 131 -2.40 -4.41 -11.24
C ALA A 131 -1.73 -5.75 -11.55
N SER A 132 -2.32 -6.83 -11.06
CA SER A 132 -1.75 -8.17 -11.12
C SER A 132 -2.85 -9.20 -11.32
N THR A 133 -2.51 -10.32 -11.97
CA THR A 133 -3.39 -11.49 -12.03
C THR A 133 -3.31 -12.35 -10.76
N MET A 134 -2.45 -11.98 -9.81
CA MET A 134 -2.24 -12.66 -8.54
C MET A 134 -2.36 -11.68 -7.38
N ASP A 135 -2.80 -12.20 -6.24
CA ASP A 135 -2.94 -11.43 -5.01
C ASP A 135 -1.58 -10.94 -4.46
N LEU A 136 -1.58 -9.80 -3.78
CA LEU A 136 -0.41 -9.23 -3.13
C LEU A 136 -0.20 -9.85 -1.75
N GLY A 137 0.68 -10.85 -1.68
CA GLY A 137 0.98 -11.44 -0.38
C GLY A 137 1.79 -12.72 -0.44
N SER A 138 2.26 -13.12 0.75
CA SER A 138 2.72 -14.49 0.98
C SER A 138 1.60 -15.46 0.55
N LYS A 139 1.96 -16.57 -0.08
CA LYS A 139 1.09 -17.65 -0.60
C LYS A 139 0.04 -18.21 0.40
N THR A 140 0.05 -17.71 1.63
CA THR A 140 -0.78 -18.04 2.79
C THR A 140 -1.96 -17.09 3.04
N LYS A 141 -1.98 -15.86 2.50
CA LYS A 141 -3.15 -14.95 2.59
C LYS A 141 -4.13 -15.23 1.45
N LYS A 142 -4.67 -16.45 1.37
CA LYS A 142 -5.86 -16.69 0.54
C LYS A 142 -7.04 -16.05 1.26
N SER A 143 -7.67 -15.05 0.65
CA SER A 143 -8.90 -14.45 1.18
C SER A 143 -9.90 -15.56 1.50
N LYS A 144 -10.59 -15.43 2.62
CA LYS A 144 -11.50 -16.43 3.18
C LYS A 144 -12.86 -16.50 2.46
N ASP A 145 -12.97 -15.96 1.25
CA ASP A 145 -14.26 -15.87 0.55
C ASP A 145 -14.51 -16.97 -0.49
N GLU A 146 -13.58 -17.90 -0.71
CA GLU A 146 -13.94 -19.19 -1.30
C GLU A 146 -13.16 -20.32 -0.63
N ILE A 147 -13.85 -21.14 0.18
CA ILE A 147 -13.37 -22.47 0.56
C ILE A 147 -13.27 -23.30 -0.72
N ARG A 148 -12.11 -23.28 -1.38
CA ARG A 148 -11.72 -24.30 -2.35
C ARG A 148 -10.61 -25.14 -1.77
N TRP A 149 -10.96 -26.39 -1.43
CA TRP A 149 -10.01 -27.42 -1.07
C TRP A 149 -9.18 -27.82 -2.29
N ASN A 150 -7.85 -27.79 -2.09
CA ASN A 150 -6.76 -28.26 -2.95
C ASN A 150 -6.39 -27.47 -4.22
N LYS A 151 -5.06 -27.39 -4.41
CA LYS A 151 -4.25 -26.88 -5.53
C LYS A 151 -3.84 -25.40 -5.49
N TYR A 152 -2.52 -25.22 -5.34
CA TYR A 152 -1.64 -24.48 -6.24
C TYR A 152 -2.34 -23.63 -7.30
N ASP A 153 -1.97 -22.35 -7.35
CA ASP A 153 -2.23 -21.40 -8.44
C ASP A 153 -3.62 -21.54 -9.06
N VAL A 154 -4.60 -20.85 -8.48
CA VAL A 154 -5.86 -20.61 -9.20
C VAL A 154 -5.53 -19.53 -10.24
N PRO A 155 -5.36 -19.85 -11.53
CA PRO A 155 -5.41 -18.81 -12.54
C PRO A 155 -6.78 -18.15 -12.41
N LEU A 156 -6.81 -16.84 -12.18
CA LEU A 156 -8.05 -16.10 -12.32
C LEU A 156 -8.68 -16.44 -13.69
N PRO A 157 -10.02 -16.52 -13.80
CA PRO A 157 -10.71 -16.61 -15.07
C PRO A 157 -10.07 -15.67 -16.09
N MET A 158 -9.79 -16.17 -17.30
CA MET A 158 -9.19 -15.37 -18.37
C MET A 158 -9.95 -14.04 -18.51
N GLY A 159 -9.30 -12.93 -18.17
CA GLY A 159 -9.91 -11.60 -18.20
C GLY A 159 -10.12 -10.93 -16.84
N GLN A 160 -9.80 -11.57 -15.71
CA GLN A 160 -9.83 -10.91 -14.40
C GLN A 160 -8.48 -10.31 -14.00
N LEU A 161 -8.52 -9.16 -13.31
CA LEU A 161 -7.36 -8.40 -12.86
C LEU A 161 -7.60 -7.92 -11.43
N LEU A 162 -6.64 -8.15 -10.53
CA LEU A 162 -6.65 -7.58 -9.19
C LEU A 162 -5.87 -6.27 -9.21
N VAL A 163 -6.48 -5.21 -8.69
CA VAL A 163 -5.86 -3.89 -8.59
C VAL A 163 -5.79 -3.47 -7.13
N PHE A 164 -4.61 -3.04 -6.71
CA PHE A 164 -4.34 -2.59 -5.34
C PHE A 164 -3.92 -1.13 -5.37
N VAL A 165 -4.62 -0.31 -4.58
CA VAL A 165 -4.44 1.15 -4.51
C VAL A 165 -4.56 1.61 -3.06
N GLU A 166 -3.99 2.76 -2.71
CA GLU A 166 -4.20 3.37 -1.38
C GLU A 166 -5.69 3.64 -1.12
N SER A 167 -6.18 3.26 0.06
CA SER A 167 -7.51 3.62 0.53
C SER A 167 -7.53 5.07 1.03
N ASN A 168 -8.17 5.95 0.26
CA ASN A 168 -8.41 7.35 0.58
C ASN A 168 -9.84 7.77 0.22
N SER A 169 -10.21 9.02 0.52
CA SER A 169 -11.56 9.53 0.28
C SER A 169 -12.02 9.46 -1.18
N ALA A 170 -11.10 9.51 -2.14
CA ALA A 170 -11.40 9.44 -3.56
C ALA A 170 -11.55 7.99 -4.04
N THR A 171 -10.65 7.09 -3.64
CA THR A 171 -10.70 5.67 -4.02
C THR A 171 -11.85 4.93 -3.34
N SER A 172 -12.28 5.38 -2.15
CA SER A 172 -13.47 4.84 -1.48
C SER A 172 -14.79 5.14 -2.19
N GLN A 173 -14.80 6.08 -3.15
CA GLN A 173 -15.97 6.39 -3.99
C GLN A 173 -16.06 5.48 -5.23
N ILE A 174 -15.11 4.55 -5.40
CA ILE A 174 -15.18 3.56 -6.47
C ILE A 174 -16.29 2.58 -6.12
N GLU A 175 -17.28 2.46 -7.00
CA GLU A 175 -18.42 1.56 -6.83
C GLU A 175 -18.28 0.31 -7.71
N LEU A 176 -19.17 -0.66 -7.49
CA LEU A 176 -19.32 -1.80 -8.40
C LEU A 176 -19.78 -1.31 -9.78
N ASN A 177 -19.41 -2.05 -10.83
CA ASN A 177 -19.63 -1.72 -12.24
C ASN A 177 -18.88 -0.47 -12.73
N HIS A 178 -18.07 0.15 -11.88
CA HIS A 178 -17.21 1.24 -12.29
C HIS A 178 -16.15 0.71 -13.27
N ARG A 179 -15.93 1.42 -14.38
CA ARG A 179 -15.08 0.97 -15.49
C ARG A 179 -13.75 1.73 -15.49
N PHE A 180 -12.70 1.03 -15.90
CA PHE A 180 -11.33 1.52 -16.04
C PHE A 180 -10.71 1.00 -17.33
N ILE A 181 -9.72 1.71 -17.87
CA ILE A 181 -9.01 1.30 -19.09
C ILE A 181 -7.56 0.98 -18.77
N PHE A 182 -7.17 -0.28 -18.92
CA PHE A 182 -5.79 -0.74 -18.81
C PHE A 182 -5.32 -1.30 -20.15
N ASN A 183 -4.16 -0.82 -20.64
CA ASN A 183 -3.56 -1.30 -21.88
C ASN A 183 -4.54 -1.39 -23.08
N ARG A 184 -5.38 -0.37 -23.26
CA ARG A 184 -6.45 -0.27 -24.29
C ARG A 184 -7.57 -1.30 -24.18
N LYS A 185 -7.72 -1.95 -23.02
CA LYS A 185 -8.85 -2.83 -22.71
C LYS A 185 -9.66 -2.22 -21.58
N ALA A 186 -10.98 -2.29 -21.70
CA ALA A 186 -11.88 -1.88 -20.63
C ALA A 186 -12.03 -3.01 -19.61
N TYR A 187 -12.06 -2.63 -18.36
CA TYR A 187 -12.30 -3.49 -17.22
C TYR A 187 -13.39 -2.87 -16.34
N GLU A 188 -14.26 -3.68 -15.75
CA GLU A 188 -15.29 -3.25 -14.81
C GLU A 188 -15.02 -3.81 -13.42
N VAL A 189 -15.38 -3.08 -12.38
CA VAL A 189 -15.25 -3.51 -10.98
C VAL A 189 -16.36 -4.51 -10.66
N VAL A 190 -15.97 -5.74 -10.36
CA VAL A 190 -16.88 -6.82 -9.95
C VAL A 190 -16.82 -7.06 -8.44
N GLY A 191 -15.71 -6.71 -7.80
CA GLY A 191 -15.54 -6.85 -6.35
C GLY A 191 -14.66 -5.77 -5.77
N ILE A 192 -14.94 -5.41 -4.53
CA ILE A 192 -14.19 -4.43 -3.75
C ILE A 192 -13.94 -5.03 -2.37
N ASP A 193 -12.68 -5.17 -1.99
CA ASP A 193 -12.28 -5.46 -0.62
C ASP A 193 -11.58 -4.25 -0.01
N GLY A 194 -12.33 -3.54 0.83
CA GLY A 194 -11.85 -2.43 1.66
C GLY A 194 -11.73 -2.81 3.13
N THR A 195 -11.64 -4.11 3.46
CA THR A 195 -11.66 -4.60 4.85
C THR A 195 -10.37 -5.29 5.26
N THR A 196 -9.75 -6.08 4.37
CA THR A 196 -8.63 -6.96 4.74
C THR A 196 -7.34 -6.19 5.04
N LEU A 197 -7.02 -5.17 4.23
CA LEU A 197 -5.78 -4.40 4.31
C LEU A 197 -6.01 -2.94 4.76
N VAL A 198 -7.15 -2.68 5.41
CA VAL A 198 -7.56 -1.36 5.88
C VAL A 198 -7.58 -1.33 7.40
N ASN A 199 -7.00 -0.28 7.99
CA ASN A 199 -6.98 -0.08 9.42
C ASN A 199 -8.33 0.47 9.93
N LYS A 200 -8.51 0.49 11.26
CA LYS A 200 -9.74 1.02 11.90
C LYS A 200 -10.04 2.48 11.57
N SER A 201 -9.06 3.22 11.06
CA SER A 201 -9.17 4.63 10.70
C SER A 201 -9.45 4.84 9.21
N GLY A 202 -9.64 3.77 8.43
CA GLY A 202 -9.97 3.83 6.99
C GLY A 202 -8.78 3.94 6.04
N PHE A 203 -7.55 3.97 6.56
CA PHE A 203 -6.32 4.02 5.76
C PHE A 203 -5.77 2.60 5.53
N GLY A 204 -5.25 2.34 4.35
CA GLY A 204 -4.74 1.01 4.00
C GLY A 204 -4.64 0.81 2.50
N VAL A 205 -4.73 -0.44 2.08
CA VAL A 205 -4.80 -0.82 0.66
C VAL A 205 -6.22 -1.27 0.34
N LEU A 206 -6.82 -0.65 -0.67
CA LEU A 206 -8.05 -1.08 -1.30
C LEU A 206 -7.73 -2.10 -2.39
N GLN A 207 -8.40 -3.25 -2.36
CA GLN A 207 -8.29 -4.27 -3.41
C GLN A 207 -9.55 -4.25 -4.27
N LEU A 208 -9.36 -4.11 -5.58
CA LEU A 208 -10.41 -4.14 -6.59
C LEU A 208 -10.25 -5.40 -7.43
N THR A 209 -11.33 -6.15 -7.59
CA THR A 209 -11.42 -7.27 -8.53
C THR A 209 -12.11 -6.76 -9.78
N LEU A 210 -11.36 -6.72 -10.88
CA LEU A 210 -11.84 -6.25 -12.16
C LEU A 210 -12.07 -7.41 -13.14
N SER A 211 -13.10 -7.35 -13.97
CA SER A 211 -13.33 -8.25 -15.11
C SER A 211 -13.21 -7.50 -16.42
N LEU A 212 -12.75 -8.19 -17.48
CA LEU A 212 -12.68 -7.65 -18.82
C LEU A 212 -14.10 -7.38 -19.34
N THR A 213 -14.32 -6.18 -19.87
CA THR A 213 -15.59 -5.75 -20.45
C THR A 213 -15.39 -5.15 -21.84
N THR A 214 -16.48 -4.89 -22.56
CA THR A 214 -16.42 -4.30 -23.91
C THR A 214 -16.14 -2.80 -23.84
N LEU A 215 -15.52 -2.25 -24.89
CA LEU A 215 -15.36 -0.81 -25.06
C LEU A 215 -16.70 -0.15 -25.39
N GLN A 216 -16.90 1.08 -24.92
CA GLN A 216 -18.10 1.89 -25.17
C GLN A 216 -17.74 3.14 -25.99
N GLU A 217 -18.73 3.70 -26.71
CA GLU A 217 -18.52 4.87 -27.57
C GLU A 217 -18.06 6.14 -26.82
N GLY A 218 -18.26 6.20 -25.50
CA GLY A 218 -17.78 7.30 -24.64
C GLY A 218 -16.40 7.10 -24.03
N ASP A 219 -15.72 5.97 -24.28
CA ASP A 219 -14.42 5.67 -23.68
C ASP A 219 -13.29 6.48 -24.33
N ASP A 220 -12.50 7.19 -23.52
CA ASP A 220 -11.33 7.93 -23.99
C ASP A 220 -10.08 7.04 -23.93
N LEU A 221 -9.79 6.40 -25.07
CA LEU A 221 -8.61 5.54 -25.23
C LEU A 221 -7.29 6.30 -25.22
N THR A 222 -7.31 7.61 -25.52
CA THR A 222 -6.10 8.45 -25.55
C THR A 222 -5.66 8.74 -24.13
N ASN A 223 -6.60 9.16 -23.27
CA ASN A 223 -6.35 9.48 -21.87
C ASN A 223 -6.48 8.27 -20.93
N ARG A 224 -6.97 7.13 -21.44
CA ARG A 224 -7.23 5.87 -20.70
C ARG A 224 -8.30 6.02 -19.63
N ILE A 225 -9.38 6.72 -19.96
CA ILE A 225 -10.50 6.99 -19.06
C ILE A 225 -11.74 6.30 -19.62
N ALA A 226 -12.35 5.42 -18.84
CA ALA A 226 -13.63 4.81 -19.21
C ALA A 226 -14.79 5.76 -18.95
N SER A 227 -15.83 5.67 -19.77
CA SER A 227 -17.10 6.34 -19.51
C SER A 227 -17.85 5.58 -18.42
N ASN A 228 -18.11 6.28 -17.30
CA ASN A 228 -18.86 5.79 -16.16
C ASN A 228 -20.17 6.55 -16.02
N ARG A 229 -21.28 5.84 -15.78
CA ARG A 229 -22.58 6.45 -15.53
C ARG A 229 -22.75 6.61 -14.02
N TYR A 230 -22.67 7.84 -13.55
CA TYR A 230 -23.07 8.15 -12.18
C TYR A 230 -24.59 8.34 -12.13
N PRO A 231 -25.28 7.80 -11.11
CA PRO A 231 -26.63 8.24 -10.82
C PRO A 231 -26.59 9.76 -10.66
N LEU A 232 -27.46 10.47 -11.38
CA LEU A 232 -27.64 11.89 -11.14
C LEU A 232 -28.06 12.04 -9.68
N GLU A 233 -27.37 12.88 -8.90
CA GLU A 233 -27.88 13.27 -7.59
C GLU A 233 -29.30 13.81 -7.82
N GLU A 234 -30.30 13.11 -7.30
CA GLU A 234 -31.64 13.67 -7.21
C GLU A 234 -31.54 14.88 -6.29
N SER A 235 -31.37 16.07 -6.89
CA SER A 235 -31.50 17.33 -6.17
C SER A 235 -32.81 17.26 -5.39
N PRO A 236 -32.82 17.44 -4.05
CA PRO A 236 -34.03 17.28 -3.27
C PRO A 236 -35.05 18.29 -3.81
N THR A 237 -36.07 17.77 -4.47
CA THR A 237 -37.23 18.53 -4.91
C THR A 237 -37.86 19.09 -3.64
N ARG A 238 -37.53 20.35 -3.32
CA ARG A 238 -38.36 21.17 -2.45
C ARG A 238 -39.65 21.46 -3.21
N GLU A 239 -40.58 20.51 -3.19
CA GLU A 239 -41.95 20.73 -3.63
C GLU A 239 -42.92 20.47 -2.48
N GLY A 240 -43.66 21.54 -2.12
CA GLY A 240 -44.89 21.52 -1.32
C GLY A 240 -44.68 21.46 0.19
N LEU A 241 -44.80 22.54 0.99
CA LEU A 241 -46.07 23.19 1.36
C LEU A 241 -47.21 22.18 1.49
N TRP A 242 -47.54 21.78 2.72
CA TRP A 242 -48.78 22.13 3.47
C TRP A 242 -48.52 21.93 4.97
#